data_AF-A0A1Q7YM77-F1
#
_entry.id   AF-A0A1Q7YM77-F1
#
_cell.length_a   1.000
_cell.length_b   1.000
_cell.length_c   1.000
_cell.angle_alpha   90.00
_cell.angle_beta   90.00
_cell.angle_gamma   90.00
#
_symmetry.space_group_name_H-M   'P 1'
#
loop_
_entity.id
_entity.type
_entity.pdbx_description
1 polymer ?
#
loop_
_entity_poly.entity_id
_entity_poly.type
_entity_poly.pdbx_seq_one_letter_code
_entity_poly.pdbx_strand_id
1 'polypeptide(L)'
;MFVTGYLKALADAGILREKDIPPAKVYSTSAHREPNLYELVGARCREATREETDQIRLAVAVLQKLFHRPIFLRELRECGFGAAVDAPQAPREEREEARRGLVKLGLPVPTNEPAYGMPERRNEVRDEILYDLVVKRFGMGALVLGTKQMKLTER
;
A
#
# COMPACT_ATOMS: atom_id res chain seq x y z
N MET A 1 -8.38 12.96 32.29
CA MET A 1 -7.01 12.38 32.27
C MET A 1 -6.76 11.37 31.14
N PHE A 2 -7.66 11.23 30.15
CA PHE A 2 -7.51 10.20 29.11
C PHE A 2 -6.69 10.67 27.90
N VAL A 3 -6.80 11.95 27.52
CA VAL A 3 -6.17 12.50 26.30
C VAL A 3 -4.65 12.53 26.36
N THR A 4 -4.08 12.78 27.54
CA THR A 4 -2.62 12.82 27.76
C THR A 4 -1.97 11.45 27.59
N GLY A 5 -2.68 10.36 27.91
CA GLY A 5 -2.21 8.99 27.69
C GLY A 5 -2.13 8.63 26.20
N TYR A 6 -3.15 9.00 25.42
CA TYR A 6 -3.15 8.74 23.97
C TYR A 6 -2.08 9.53 23.23
N LEU A 7 -1.89 10.82 23.55
CA LEU A 7 -0.85 11.64 22.94
C LEU A 7 0.55 11.12 23.25
N LYS A 8 0.77 10.66 24.48
CA LYS A 8 2.02 10.02 24.88
C LYS A 8 2.23 8.69 24.15
N ALA A 9 1.23 7.83 24.06
CA ALA A 9 1.33 6.58 23.31
C ALA A 9 1.63 6.80 21.82
N LEU A 10 1.05 7.84 21.21
CA LEU A 10 1.33 8.22 19.83
C LEU A 10 2.74 8.81 19.65
N ALA A 11 3.26 9.52 20.64
CA ALA A 11 4.65 9.98 20.66
C ALA A 11 5.63 8.81 20.85
N ASP A 12 5.32 7.88 21.76
CA ASP A 12 6.10 6.65 21.99
C ASP A 12 6.11 5.74 20.75
N ALA A 13 5.01 5.72 19.98
CA ALA A 13 4.91 5.04 18.68
C ALA A 13 5.60 5.79 17.52
N GLY A 14 6.24 6.95 17.79
CA GLY A 14 6.95 7.75 16.79
C GLY A 14 6.05 8.54 15.83
N ILE A 15 4.74 8.54 16.04
CA ILE A 15 3.75 9.24 15.19
C ILE A 15 3.74 10.74 15.49
N LEU A 16 4.04 11.13 16.73
CA LEU A 16 4.10 12.52 17.17
C LEU A 16 5.49 12.86 17.74
N ARG A 17 5.95 14.10 17.54
CA ARG A 17 7.09 14.68 18.25
C ARG A 17 6.60 15.48 19.44
N GLU A 18 7.04 15.10 20.63
CA GLU A 18 6.81 15.84 21.87
C GLU A 18 7.89 16.91 22.05
N LYS A 19 7.50 18.16 22.28
CA LYS A 19 8.39 19.27 22.63
C LYS A 19 7.87 19.95 23.91
N ASP A 20 8.71 20.00 24.92
CA ASP A 20 8.38 20.67 26.19
C ASP A 20 8.59 22.18 26.06
N ILE A 21 7.53 22.98 26.16
CA ILE A 21 7.56 24.45 26.09
C ILE A 21 6.72 24.99 27.26
N PRO A 22 7.34 25.37 28.38
CA PRO A 22 6.60 25.80 29.57
C PRO A 22 5.56 26.90 29.26
N PRO A 23 4.33 26.81 29.81
CA PRO A 23 3.84 25.85 30.81
C PRO A 23 3.24 24.55 30.24
N ALA A 24 3.45 24.22 28.95
CA ALA A 24 2.76 23.12 28.28
C ALA A 24 3.66 22.18 27.47
N LYS A 25 3.17 20.96 27.23
CA LYS A 25 3.78 20.03 26.28
C LYS A 25 3.11 20.16 24.92
N VAL A 26 3.89 20.47 23.90
CA VAL A 26 3.41 20.63 22.53
C VAL A 26 3.71 19.36 21.75
N TYR A 27 2.66 18.70 21.25
CA TYR A 27 2.77 17.58 20.33
C TYR A 27 2.65 18.09 18.91
N SER A 28 3.62 17.77 18.06
CA SER A 28 3.60 18.06 16.63
C SER A 28 3.58 16.74 15.85
N THR A 29 3.01 16.73 14.65
CA THR A 29 3.07 15.55 13.78
C THR A 29 4.53 15.27 13.44
N SER A 30 4.98 14.02 13.65
CA SER A 30 6.34 13.67 13.27
C SER A 30 6.43 13.69 11.73
N ALA A 31 7.46 14.35 11.19
CA ALA A 31 7.72 14.32 9.75
C ALA A 31 8.22 12.94 9.26
N HIS A 32 8.55 12.04 10.20
CA HIS A 32 9.11 10.70 9.94
C HIS A 32 8.10 9.62 10.31
N ARG A 33 6.91 9.67 9.70
CA ARG A 33 6.02 8.52 9.68
C ARG A 33 6.55 7.54 8.62
N GLU A 34 6.72 6.27 8.97
CA GLU A 34 6.97 5.24 7.97
C GLU A 34 5.81 5.18 6.97
N PRO A 35 6.09 5.15 5.65
CA PRO A 35 5.04 5.05 4.66
C PRO A 35 4.25 3.76 4.88
N ASN A 36 2.93 3.86 4.78
CA ASN A 36 2.07 2.70 4.93
C ASN A 36 2.17 1.77 3.70
N LEU A 37 1.61 0.56 3.78
CA LEU A 37 1.66 -0.41 2.69
C LEU A 37 1.10 0.14 1.37
N TYR A 38 -0.02 0.87 1.42
CA TYR A 38 -0.65 1.46 0.25
C TYR A 38 0.23 2.54 -0.38
N GLU A 39 0.79 3.44 0.44
CA GLU A 39 1.73 4.49 0.01
C GLU A 39 2.99 3.88 -0.64
N LEU A 40 3.52 2.79 -0.08
CA LEU A 40 4.65 2.05 -0.65
C LEU A 40 4.31 1.45 -2.02
N VAL A 41 3.15 0.78 -2.13
CA VAL A 41 2.67 0.22 -3.40
C VAL A 41 2.48 1.33 -4.44
N GLY A 42 1.87 2.46 -4.05
CA GLY A 42 1.67 3.61 -4.92
C GLY A 42 2.98 4.21 -5.44
N ALA A 43 3.97 4.37 -4.56
CA ALA A 43 5.30 4.84 -4.94
C ALA A 43 5.96 3.91 -5.98
N ARG A 44 5.89 2.58 -5.76
CA ARG A 44 6.45 1.60 -6.69
C ARG A 44 5.77 1.55 -8.05
N CYS A 45 4.44 1.66 -8.06
CA CYS A 45 3.71 1.69 -9.32
C CYS A 45 4.10 2.92 -10.16
N ARG A 46 4.30 4.07 -9.52
CA ARG A 46 4.75 5.31 -10.19
C ARG A 46 6.19 5.22 -10.71
N GLU A 47 7.07 4.52 -10.01
CA GLU A 47 8.43 4.26 -10.49
C GLU A 47 8.44 3.32 -11.70
N ALA A 48 7.56 2.32 -11.70
CA ALA A 48 7.52 1.27 -12.72
C ALA A 48 6.89 1.71 -14.05
N THR A 49 5.98 2.68 -14.06
CA THR A 49 5.26 3.09 -15.28
C THR A 49 4.99 4.59 -15.29
N ARG A 50 5.08 5.23 -16.47
CA ARG A 50 4.89 6.68 -16.63
C ARG A 50 3.43 7.10 -16.78
N GLU A 51 2.60 6.22 -17.34
CA GLU A 51 1.17 6.47 -17.59
C GLU A 51 0.33 6.21 -16.33
N GLU A 52 -0.50 7.18 -15.95
CA GLU A 52 -1.33 7.09 -14.73
C GLU A 52 -2.35 5.94 -14.79
N THR A 53 -2.92 5.65 -15.96
CA THR A 53 -3.87 4.55 -16.15
C THR A 53 -3.22 3.18 -15.88
N ASP A 54 -1.98 2.99 -16.35
CA ASP A 54 -1.26 1.74 -16.16
C ASP A 54 -0.72 1.61 -14.74
N GLN A 55 -0.34 2.73 -14.09
CA GLN A 55 -0.01 2.75 -12.67
C GLN A 55 -1.19 2.28 -11.82
N ILE A 56 -2.42 2.74 -12.11
CA ILE A 56 -3.64 2.35 -11.40
C ILE A 56 -3.91 0.85 -11.60
N ARG A 57 -3.86 0.36 -12.84
CA ARG A 57 -4.07 -1.07 -13.14
C ARG A 57 -3.03 -1.96 -12.45
N LEU A 58 -1.78 -1.51 -12.42
CA LEU A 58 -0.69 -2.21 -11.73
C LEU A 58 -0.92 -2.22 -10.22
N ALA A 59 -1.33 -1.11 -9.62
CA ALA A 59 -1.66 -1.03 -8.20
C ALA A 59 -2.80 -1.99 -7.81
N VAL A 60 -3.88 -2.02 -8.62
CA VAL A 60 -4.97 -2.99 -8.42
C VAL A 60 -4.45 -4.42 -8.50
N ALA A 61 -3.63 -4.75 -9.51
CA ALA A 61 -3.09 -6.09 -9.68
C ALA A 61 -2.14 -6.52 -8.54
N VAL A 62 -1.31 -5.61 -8.04
CA VAL A 62 -0.40 -5.86 -6.89
C VAL A 62 -1.22 -6.10 -5.62
N LEU A 63 -2.16 -5.20 -5.30
CA LEU A 63 -2.99 -5.31 -4.09
C LEU A 63 -3.90 -6.54 -4.13
N GLN A 64 -4.51 -6.84 -5.28
CA GLN A 64 -5.33 -8.04 -5.45
C GLN A 64 -4.52 -9.31 -5.19
N LYS A 65 -3.25 -9.36 -5.64
CA LYS A 65 -2.36 -10.50 -5.37
C LYS A 65 -1.90 -10.57 -3.91
N LEU A 66 -1.77 -9.44 -3.21
CA LEU A 66 -1.46 -9.41 -1.78
C LEU A 66 -2.63 -9.86 -0.91
N PHE A 67 -3.85 -9.47 -1.28
CA PHE A 67 -5.02 -9.62 -0.44
C PHE A 67 -5.98 -10.73 -0.87
N HIS A 68 -5.78 -11.30 -2.06
CA HIS A 68 -6.63 -12.32 -2.65
C HIS A 68 -8.12 -11.92 -2.70
N ARG A 69 -8.40 -10.65 -2.96
CA ARG A 69 -9.76 -10.10 -3.10
C ARG A 69 -9.79 -8.90 -4.05
N PRO A 70 -10.97 -8.50 -4.56
CA PRO A 70 -11.16 -7.21 -5.21
C PRO A 70 -10.79 -6.03 -4.30
N ILE A 71 -10.28 -4.97 -4.92
CA ILE A 71 -9.73 -3.80 -4.21
C ILE A 71 -10.70 -2.63 -4.29
N PHE A 72 -11.05 -2.04 -3.16
CA PHE A 72 -11.98 -0.91 -3.07
C PHE A 72 -11.31 0.42 -3.44
N LEU A 73 -12.11 1.37 -3.89
CA LEU A 73 -11.63 2.71 -4.27
C LEU A 73 -10.87 3.42 -3.14
N ARG A 74 -11.29 3.26 -1.88
CA ARG A 74 -10.60 3.82 -0.72
C ARG A 74 -9.16 3.34 -0.61
N GLU A 75 -8.90 2.05 -0.85
CA GLU A 75 -7.55 1.49 -0.81
C GLU A 75 -6.68 2.11 -1.91
N LEU A 76 -7.24 2.33 -3.11
CA LEU A 76 -6.55 3.02 -4.20
C LEU A 76 -6.27 4.51 -3.88
N ARG A 77 -7.17 5.17 -3.17
CA ARG A 77 -6.94 6.54 -2.68
C ARG A 77 -5.79 6.60 -1.69
N GLU A 78 -5.65 5.59 -0.83
CA GLU A 78 -4.51 5.47 0.10
C GLU A 78 -3.19 5.21 -0.66
N CYS A 79 -3.22 4.58 -1.84
CA CYS A 79 -2.07 4.53 -2.75
C CYS A 79 -1.76 5.86 -3.46
N GLY A 80 -2.59 6.89 -3.27
CA GLY A 80 -2.47 8.17 -3.95
C GLY A 80 -3.05 8.20 -5.36
N PHE A 81 -3.94 7.24 -5.70
CA PHE A 81 -4.70 7.23 -6.95
C PHE A 81 -6.16 7.59 -6.66
N GLY A 82 -6.51 8.87 -6.86
CA GLY A 82 -7.85 9.40 -6.61
C GLY A 82 -8.65 9.74 -7.86
N ALA A 83 -8.03 9.66 -9.04
CA ALA A 83 -8.63 10.02 -10.33
C ALA A 83 -9.58 8.92 -10.86
N ALA A 84 -10.14 9.16 -12.05
CA ALA A 84 -10.98 8.18 -12.74
C ALA A 84 -10.23 6.84 -12.89
N VAL A 85 -10.70 5.83 -12.18
CA VAL A 85 -10.08 4.51 -12.16
C VAL A 85 -10.50 3.76 -13.44
N ASP A 86 -9.59 3.71 -14.41
CA ASP A 86 -9.76 2.94 -15.65
C ASP A 86 -9.38 1.46 -15.44
N ALA A 87 -10.16 0.79 -14.60
CA ALA A 87 -9.96 -0.62 -14.23
C ALA A 87 -11.31 -1.37 -14.32
N PRO A 88 -11.35 -2.61 -14.85
CA PRO A 88 -12.53 -3.46 -14.77
C PRO A 88 -13.04 -3.61 -13.33
N GLN A 89 -14.35 -3.48 -13.26
CA GLN A 89 -15.15 -3.60 -12.07
C GLN A 89 -15.38 -5.09 -11.76
N ALA A 90 -15.07 -5.51 -10.53
CA ALA A 90 -15.28 -6.90 -10.09
C ALA A 90 -16.77 -7.30 -10.11
N PRO A 91 -17.12 -8.58 -10.27
CA PRO A 91 -18.51 -9.04 -10.24
C PRO A 91 -19.14 -8.81 -8.86
N ARG A 92 -20.47 -8.61 -8.83
CA ARG A 92 -21.20 -8.26 -7.61
C ARG A 92 -21.01 -9.26 -6.46
N GLU A 93 -20.92 -10.55 -6.76
CA GLU A 93 -20.75 -11.61 -5.76
C GLU A 93 -19.41 -11.50 -5.03
N GLU A 94 -18.29 -11.43 -5.76
CA GLU A 94 -16.94 -11.28 -5.18
C GLU A 94 -16.81 -9.99 -4.35
N ARG A 95 -17.47 -8.91 -4.78
CA ARG A 95 -17.50 -7.65 -4.03
C ARG A 95 -18.19 -7.77 -2.68
N GLU A 96 -19.34 -8.43 -2.64
CA GLU A 96 -20.11 -8.62 -1.41
C GLU A 96 -19.39 -9.58 -0.47
N GLU A 97 -18.71 -10.59 -1.00
CA GLU A 97 -17.84 -11.46 -0.21
C GLU A 97 -16.66 -10.70 0.42
N ALA A 98 -15.93 -9.91 -0.39
CA ALA A 98 -14.85 -9.06 0.10
C ALA A 98 -15.34 -8.07 1.17
N ARG A 99 -16.51 -7.45 0.95
CA ARG A 99 -17.16 -6.54 1.92
C ARG A 99 -17.48 -7.25 3.23
N ARG A 100 -18.06 -8.44 3.19
CA ARG A 100 -18.34 -9.26 4.39
C ARG A 100 -17.06 -9.59 5.13
N GLY A 101 -15.99 -9.93 4.41
CA GLY A 101 -14.66 -10.15 4.99
C GLY A 101 -14.14 -8.93 5.74
N LEU A 102 -14.23 -7.74 5.14
CA LEU A 102 -13.78 -6.49 5.77
C LEU A 102 -14.63 -6.10 6.98
N VAL A 103 -15.94 -6.31 6.93
CA VAL A 103 -16.84 -6.08 8.08
C VAL A 103 -16.46 -6.97 9.27
N LYS A 104 -16.13 -8.25 9.02
CA LYS A 104 -15.65 -9.17 10.07
C LYS A 104 -14.34 -8.71 10.71
N LEU A 105 -13.49 -8.00 9.97
CA LEU A 105 -12.24 -7.42 10.45
C LEU A 105 -12.43 -6.04 11.13
N GLY A 106 -13.68 -5.56 11.26
CA GLY A 106 -13.98 -4.26 11.84
C GLY A 106 -13.75 -3.07 10.91
N LEU A 107 -13.63 -3.32 9.59
CA LEU A 107 -13.41 -2.31 8.56
C LEU A 107 -14.66 -2.18 7.65
N PRO A 108 -15.72 -1.48 8.07
CA PRO A 108 -16.92 -1.34 7.27
C PRO A 108 -16.66 -0.47 6.02
N VAL A 109 -17.04 -1.00 4.85
CA VAL A 109 -16.98 -0.28 3.57
C VAL A 109 -18.39 0.10 3.11
N PRO A 110 -18.64 1.37 2.71
CA PRO A 110 -19.93 1.82 2.18
C PRO A 110 -20.46 0.99 1.01
N THR A 111 -21.77 0.72 0.98
CA THR A 111 -22.42 -0.16 -0.02
C THR A 111 -22.21 0.28 -1.47
N ASN A 112 -22.14 1.59 -1.72
CA ASN A 112 -21.99 2.14 -3.07
C ASN A 112 -20.53 2.24 -3.54
N GLU A 113 -19.57 1.78 -2.73
CA GLU A 113 -18.17 1.88 -3.08
C GLU A 113 -17.79 0.85 -4.15
N PRO A 114 -17.21 1.28 -5.29
CA PRO A 114 -16.79 0.36 -6.34
C PRO A 114 -15.53 -0.40 -5.91
N ALA A 115 -15.46 -1.66 -6.33
CA ALA A 115 -14.25 -2.46 -6.20
C ALA A 115 -13.80 -2.97 -7.58
N TYR A 116 -12.49 -3.00 -7.76
CA TYR A 116 -11.83 -3.29 -9.01
C TYR A 116 -11.08 -4.61 -8.91
N GLY A 117 -11.04 -5.35 -10.01
CA GLY A 117 -10.36 -6.62 -10.09
C GLY A 117 -9.79 -6.83 -11.48
N MET A 118 -8.50 -7.16 -11.55
CA MET A 118 -7.85 -7.56 -12.80
C MET A 118 -7.92 -9.07 -12.95
N PRO A 119 -8.08 -9.59 -14.18
CA PRO A 119 -7.87 -11.00 -14.43
C PRO A 119 -6.44 -11.39 -14.05
N GLU A 120 -6.26 -12.55 -13.42
CA GLU A 120 -4.93 -13.06 -13.07
C GLU A 120 -4.15 -13.41 -14.34
N ARG A 121 -3.37 -12.44 -14.80
CA ARG A 121 -2.37 -12.62 -15.85
C ARG A 121 -0.98 -12.55 -15.25
N ARG A 122 -0.05 -13.27 -15.88
CA ARG A 122 1.38 -13.15 -15.55
C ARG A 122 1.82 -11.73 -15.87
N ASN A 123 2.39 -11.06 -14.87
CA ASN A 123 2.92 -9.71 -15.00
C ASN A 123 4.21 -9.67 -14.18
N GLU A 124 5.34 -9.65 -14.89
CA GLU A 124 6.67 -9.70 -14.27
C GLU A 124 6.96 -8.44 -13.45
N VAL A 125 6.48 -7.27 -13.90
CA VAL A 125 6.60 -6.00 -13.16
C VAL A 125 5.83 -6.05 -11.84
N ARG A 126 4.61 -6.60 -11.85
CA ARG A 126 3.83 -6.81 -10.61
C ARG A 126 4.60 -7.70 -9.64
N ASP A 127 5.16 -8.79 -10.13
CA ASP A 127 5.85 -9.77 -9.30
C ASP A 127 7.15 -9.18 -8.74
N GLU A 128 7.90 -8.40 -9.53
CA GLU A 128 9.07 -7.63 -9.09
C GLU A 128 8.71 -6.62 -7.98
N ILE A 129 7.61 -5.88 -8.12
CA ILE A 129 7.13 -4.96 -7.07
C ILE A 129 6.84 -5.72 -5.77
N LEU A 130 6.21 -6.90 -5.85
CA LEU A 130 5.93 -7.72 -4.68
C LEU A 130 7.22 -8.21 -4.02
N TYR A 131 8.19 -8.68 -4.82
CA TYR A 131 9.50 -9.07 -4.31
C TYR A 131 10.20 -7.92 -3.61
N ASP A 132 10.22 -6.72 -4.22
CA ASP A 132 10.86 -5.56 -3.62
C ASP A 132 10.16 -5.12 -2.32
N LEU A 133 8.83 -5.16 -2.27
CA LEU A 133 8.07 -4.85 -1.05
C LEU A 133 8.42 -5.81 0.10
N VAL A 134 8.48 -7.12 -0.18
CA VAL A 134 8.84 -8.14 0.83
C VAL A 134 10.30 -7.98 1.25
N VAL A 135 11.21 -7.86 0.29
CA VAL A 135 12.66 -7.73 0.56
C VAL A 135 12.96 -6.48 1.38
N LYS A 136 12.37 -5.32 1.02
CA LYS A 136 12.57 -4.07 1.77
C LYS A 136 11.93 -4.12 3.15
N ARG A 137 10.71 -4.65 3.28
CA ARG A 137 10.01 -4.69 4.58
C ARG A 137 10.70 -5.59 5.59
N PHE A 138 11.28 -6.71 5.14
CA PHE A 138 11.98 -7.66 6.03
C PHE A 138 13.49 -7.48 6.06
N GLY A 139 14.04 -6.44 5.42
CA GLY A 139 15.49 -6.18 5.40
C GLY A 139 16.31 -7.31 4.75
N MET A 140 15.68 -8.12 3.89
CA MET A 140 16.29 -9.30 3.28
C MET A 140 17.18 -8.97 2.07
N GLY A 141 17.52 -7.69 1.86
CA GLY A 141 18.34 -7.27 0.72
C GLY A 141 19.70 -7.97 0.64
N ALA A 142 20.27 -8.34 1.79
CA ALA A 142 21.52 -9.10 1.87
C ALA A 142 21.38 -10.59 1.46
N LEU A 143 20.16 -11.10 1.39
CA LEU A 143 19.84 -12.50 1.05
C LEU A 143 19.41 -12.66 -0.42
N VAL A 144 19.18 -11.55 -1.12
CA VAL A 144 18.89 -11.58 -2.56
C VAL A 144 20.20 -11.78 -3.30
N LEU A 145 20.38 -12.95 -3.91
CA LEU A 145 21.52 -13.27 -4.75
C LEU A 145 21.58 -12.25 -5.91
N GLY A 146 22.56 -11.35 -5.88
CA GLY A 146 22.80 -10.42 -6.96
C GLY A 146 23.23 -11.18 -8.22
N THR A 147 22.29 -11.49 -9.11
CA THR A 147 22.60 -12.02 -10.45
C THR A 147 23.17 -10.89 -11.30
N LYS A 148 24.44 -10.53 -11.05
CA LYS A 148 25.25 -9.86 -12.08
C LYS A 148 25.42 -10.85 -13.22
N GLN A 149 24.53 -10.75 -14.21
CA GLN A 149 24.69 -11.39 -15.51
C GLN A 149 26.01 -10.90 -16.12
N MET A 150 27.08 -11.69 -15.99
CA MET A 150 28.29 -11.47 -16.77
C MET A 150 27.95 -11.84 -18.20
N LYS A 151 27.81 -10.83 -19.08
CA LYS A 151 27.78 -11.05 -20.52
C LYS A 151 29.11 -11.71 -20.91
N LEU A 152 29.04 -12.96 -21.33
CA LEU A 152 30.14 -13.68 -21.95
C LEU A 152 30.52 -12.90 -23.22
N THR A 153 31.70 -12.28 -23.20
CA THR A 153 32.27 -11.68 -24.40
C THR A 153 33.00 -12.81 -25.12
N GLU A 154 32.35 -13.40 -26.12
CA GLU A 154 33.01 -14.36 -27.02
C GLU A 154 34.09 -13.62 -27.84
N ARG A 155 35.26 -14.23 -27.92
CA ARG A 155 36.34 -13.92 -28.87
C ARG A 155 36.74 -15.21 -29.55
#